data_AF-A0A447UFZ2-F1
#
_entry.id   AF-A0A447UFZ2-F1
#
_cell.length_a   1.000
_cell.length_b   1.000
_cell.length_c   1.000
_cell.angle_alpha   90.00
_cell.angle_beta   90.00
_cell.angle_gamma   90.00
#
_symmetry.space_group_name_H-M   'P 1'
#
loop_
_entity.id
_entity.type
_entity.pdbx_description
1 polymer ?
#
loop_
_entity_poly.entity_id
_entity_poly.type
_entity_poly.pdbx_seq_one_letter_code
_entity_poly.pdbx_strand_id
1 'polypeptide(L)'
;MVIQAGLREGTAFTPMHWNNRFARQGRVNALVAPVCDPQSGQPESKQTAVRITPWQPRWQGELFIREEITFPPFVHWWRKAAEGVARFTLASDRDDRDWLLAMCREQRWQLQTAQTPQGLNILAWQTGQLMLGFWSDAIKPETDDAAVIAAFRHPPENAPERHGLLSGKPGGGIPDQGRIICSCFSVGECAIQQAIAQGCDSVQALGKTLRCGTNCGSCVPELKALLAQTASAGSLGFS
;
A
#
# COMPACT_ATOMS: atom_id res chain seq x y z
N MET A 1 -6.10 -3.15 -18.29
CA MET A 1 -4.89 -2.98 -19.13
C MET A 1 -4.08 -1.86 -18.51
N VAL A 2 -2.78 -2.07 -18.29
CA VAL A 2 -1.90 -1.09 -17.63
C VAL A 2 -0.93 -0.55 -18.68
N ILE A 3 -0.68 0.76 -18.69
CA ILE A 3 0.31 1.36 -19.58
C ILE A 3 1.70 0.96 -19.07
N GLN A 4 2.48 0.24 -19.88
CA GLN A 4 3.85 -0.16 -19.55
C GLN A 4 4.85 0.60 -20.43
N ALA A 5 5.95 1.06 -19.82
CA ALA A 5 7.07 1.60 -20.57
C ALA A 5 7.68 0.48 -21.46
N GLY A 6 7.73 0.71 -22.78
CA GLY A 6 8.28 -0.24 -23.75
C GLY A 6 7.29 -0.76 -24.81
N LEU A 7 5.99 -0.50 -24.66
CA LEU A 7 5.01 -0.80 -25.70
C LEU A 7 4.96 0.34 -26.73
N ARG A 8 4.98 0.02 -28.02
CA ARG A 8 4.88 1.02 -29.10
C ARG A 8 3.49 1.65 -29.12
N GLU A 9 3.41 2.94 -29.39
CA GLU A 9 2.14 3.61 -29.62
C GLU A 9 1.35 2.92 -30.74
N GLY A 10 0.03 2.79 -30.57
CA GLY A 10 -0.84 2.07 -31.50
C GLY A 10 -0.81 0.54 -31.36
N THR A 11 -0.02 -0.02 -30.44
CA THR A 11 -0.01 -1.46 -30.17
C THR A 11 -0.66 -1.79 -28.82
N ALA A 12 -1.35 -2.93 -28.76
CA ALA A 12 -1.92 -3.48 -27.55
C ALA A 12 -1.41 -4.91 -27.38
N PHE A 13 -0.92 -5.24 -26.19
CA PHE A 13 -0.50 -6.59 -25.85
C PHE A 13 -1.49 -7.21 -24.86
N THR A 14 -1.89 -8.44 -25.11
CA THR A 14 -2.72 -9.23 -24.19
C THR A 14 -2.23 -10.68 -24.17
N PRO A 15 -2.01 -11.26 -22.98
CA PRO A 15 -1.52 -12.62 -22.87
C PRO A 15 -2.60 -13.64 -23.27
N MET A 16 -2.27 -14.53 -24.22
CA MET A 16 -3.20 -15.55 -24.73
C MET A 16 -3.58 -16.63 -23.70
N HIS A 17 -2.76 -16.86 -22.68
CA HIS A 17 -2.92 -17.97 -21.72
C HIS A 17 -3.44 -17.56 -20.33
N TRP A 18 -4.07 -16.38 -20.20
CA TRP A 18 -4.69 -15.96 -18.94
C TRP A 18 -6.06 -16.62 -18.74
N ASN A 19 -6.09 -17.64 -17.90
CA ASN A 19 -7.30 -18.34 -17.47
C ASN A 19 -7.85 -17.77 -16.14
N ASN A 20 -8.91 -18.39 -15.60
CA ASN A 20 -9.55 -17.99 -14.33
C ASN A 20 -8.63 -17.94 -13.11
N ARG A 21 -7.41 -18.49 -13.17
CA ARG A 21 -6.45 -18.44 -12.07
C ARG A 21 -5.58 -17.18 -12.10
N PHE A 22 -5.55 -16.46 -13.23
CA PHE A 22 -4.68 -15.30 -13.45
C PHE A 22 -5.44 -13.99 -13.60
N ALA A 23 -6.54 -13.96 -14.35
CA ALA A 23 -7.45 -12.82 -14.41
C ALA A 23 -8.81 -13.26 -14.96
N ARG A 24 -9.87 -13.13 -14.17
CA ARG A 24 -11.22 -13.53 -14.60
C ARG A 24 -11.73 -12.67 -15.76
N GLN A 25 -11.44 -11.37 -15.73
CA GLN A 25 -11.89 -10.40 -16.74
C GLN A 25 -10.82 -10.05 -17.80
N GLY A 26 -9.63 -10.66 -17.74
CA GLY A 26 -8.48 -10.36 -18.62
C GLY A 26 -8.31 -11.32 -19.80
N ARG A 27 -9.39 -11.96 -20.28
CA ARG A 27 -9.33 -13.03 -21.29
C ARG A 27 -9.37 -12.47 -22.71
N VAL A 28 -8.30 -12.60 -23.48
CA VAL A 28 -8.29 -12.16 -24.90
C VAL A 28 -9.34 -12.87 -25.74
N ASN A 29 -9.61 -14.15 -25.47
CA ASN A 29 -10.60 -14.92 -26.24
C ASN A 29 -12.03 -14.39 -26.09
N ALA A 30 -12.32 -13.58 -25.07
CA ALA A 30 -13.62 -12.91 -24.95
C ALA A 30 -13.80 -11.77 -25.96
N LEU A 31 -12.72 -11.32 -26.60
CA LEU A 31 -12.73 -10.27 -27.61
C LEU A 31 -12.90 -10.82 -29.03
N VAL A 32 -12.52 -12.08 -29.26
CA VAL A 32 -12.56 -12.72 -30.58
C VAL A 32 -14.00 -13.17 -30.87
N ALA A 33 -14.54 -12.74 -32.01
CA ALA A 33 -15.86 -13.16 -32.44
C ALA A 33 -15.87 -14.68 -32.72
N PRO A 34 -16.90 -15.43 -32.31
CA PRO A 34 -17.00 -16.87 -32.54
C PRO A 34 -17.47 -17.16 -33.98
N VAL A 35 -16.78 -16.59 -34.96
CA VAL A 35 -17.05 -16.83 -36.38
C VAL A 35 -16.21 -18.00 -36.83
N CYS A 36 -16.85 -19.03 -37.37
CA CYS A 36 -16.19 -20.18 -37.97
C CYS A 36 -16.45 -20.23 -39.47
N ASP A 37 -15.44 -20.66 -40.22
CA ASP A 37 -15.59 -20.95 -41.64
C ASP A 37 -16.64 -22.06 -41.84
N PRO A 38 -17.71 -21.85 -42.63
CA PRO A 38 -18.80 -22.81 -42.78
C PRO A 38 -18.38 -24.16 -43.39
N GLN A 39 -17.26 -24.20 -44.13
CA GLN A 39 -16.83 -25.40 -44.84
C GLN A 39 -15.81 -26.24 -44.04
N SER A 40 -14.87 -25.60 -43.35
CA SER A 40 -13.82 -26.27 -42.57
C SER A 40 -14.08 -26.27 -41.05
N GLY A 41 -14.98 -25.42 -40.55
CA GLY A 41 -15.26 -25.23 -39.13
C GLY A 41 -14.15 -24.50 -38.36
N GLN A 42 -13.11 -24.00 -39.04
CA GLN A 42 -12.00 -23.30 -38.39
C GLN A 42 -12.41 -21.90 -37.92
N PRO A 43 -11.97 -21.46 -36.72
CA PRO A 43 -12.29 -20.14 -36.20
C PRO A 43 -11.54 -19.01 -36.92
N GLU A 44 -12.19 -17.87 -37.10
CA GLU A 44 -11.59 -16.63 -37.60
C GLU A 44 -10.77 -15.94 -36.50
N SER A 45 -9.55 -16.40 -36.25
CA SER A 45 -8.72 -15.93 -35.13
C SER A 45 -7.57 -14.99 -35.53
N LYS A 46 -7.47 -14.57 -36.79
CA LYS A 46 -6.29 -13.85 -37.32
C LYS A 46 -6.29 -12.35 -37.05
N GLN A 47 -7.47 -11.75 -36.86
CA GLN A 47 -7.63 -10.32 -36.64
C GLN A 47 -8.88 -10.04 -35.83
N THR A 48 -8.78 -9.13 -34.86
CA THR A 48 -9.91 -8.68 -34.05
C THR A 48 -9.71 -7.20 -33.78
N ALA A 49 -10.64 -6.37 -34.26
CA ALA A 49 -10.62 -4.95 -33.95
C ALA A 49 -10.96 -4.74 -32.48
N VAL A 50 -10.13 -3.97 -31.76
CA VAL A 50 -10.32 -3.66 -30.35
C VAL A 50 -10.34 -2.16 -30.14
N ARG A 51 -11.14 -1.70 -29.17
CA ARG A 51 -11.15 -0.32 -28.70
C ARG A 51 -10.63 -0.28 -27.27
N ILE A 52 -9.71 0.64 -27.01
CA ILE A 52 -9.19 0.91 -25.67
C ILE A 52 -9.80 2.22 -25.17
N THR A 53 -10.31 2.21 -23.95
CA THR A 53 -10.81 3.41 -23.27
C THR A 53 -10.15 3.54 -21.90
N PRO A 54 -9.83 4.76 -21.45
CA PRO A 54 -9.42 4.98 -20.07
C PRO A 54 -10.48 4.47 -19.10
N TRP A 55 -10.03 3.77 -18.06
CA TRP A 55 -10.88 3.34 -16.95
C TRP A 55 -10.33 3.93 -15.67
N GLN A 56 -11.18 4.67 -14.95
CA GLN A 56 -10.86 5.29 -13.67
C GLN A 56 -11.70 4.60 -12.59
N PRO A 57 -11.21 3.51 -11.99
CA PRO A 57 -11.92 2.84 -10.91
C PRO A 57 -12.05 3.75 -9.69
N ARG A 58 -13.04 3.50 -8.84
CA ARG A 58 -13.27 4.24 -7.59
C ARG A 58 -12.18 3.99 -6.56
N TRP A 59 -11.59 2.80 -6.58
CA TRP A 59 -10.40 2.48 -5.80
C TRP A 59 -9.56 1.42 -6.51
N GLN A 60 -8.29 1.35 -6.11
CA GLN A 60 -7.32 0.35 -6.52
C GLN A 60 -6.57 -0.14 -5.28
N GLY A 61 -6.12 -1.39 -5.30
CA GLY A 61 -5.40 -1.95 -4.17
C GLY A 61 -4.53 -3.15 -4.49
N GLU A 62 -3.66 -3.48 -3.55
CA GLU A 62 -2.81 -4.67 -3.57
C GLU A 62 -3.22 -5.58 -2.41
N LEU A 63 -3.47 -6.86 -2.73
CA LEU A 63 -3.85 -7.90 -1.80
C LEU A 63 -2.78 -9.00 -1.79
N PHE A 64 -2.36 -9.38 -0.59
CA PHE A 64 -1.52 -10.52 -0.29
C PHE A 64 -2.29 -11.44 0.65
N ILE A 65 -2.38 -12.73 0.35
CA ILE A 65 -3.16 -13.68 1.14
C ILE A 65 -2.56 -15.09 1.07
N ARG A 66 -2.63 -15.84 2.17
CA ARG A 66 -2.23 -17.26 2.23
C ARG A 66 -3.28 -18.21 1.66
N GLU A 67 -4.54 -17.94 1.97
CA GLU A 67 -5.68 -18.79 1.60
C GLU A 67 -6.23 -18.48 0.21
N GLU A 68 -6.98 -19.43 -0.35
CA GLU A 68 -7.78 -19.17 -1.53
C GLU A 68 -8.89 -18.16 -1.24
N ILE A 69 -9.09 -17.23 -2.17
CA ILE A 69 -10.09 -16.17 -2.04
C ILE A 69 -11.01 -16.16 -3.26
N THR A 70 -12.30 -16.01 -3.01
CA THR A 70 -13.30 -15.76 -4.04
C THR A 70 -13.62 -14.27 -4.09
N PHE A 71 -13.34 -13.64 -5.21
CA PHE A 71 -13.63 -12.22 -5.41
C PHE A 71 -15.10 -12.02 -5.81
N PRO A 72 -15.79 -11.01 -5.25
CA PRO A 72 -17.09 -10.59 -5.74
C PRO A 72 -17.04 -10.22 -7.24
N PRO A 73 -18.13 -10.40 -8.00
CA PRO A 73 -18.13 -10.19 -9.45
C PRO A 73 -17.84 -8.73 -9.86
N PHE A 74 -18.05 -7.77 -8.96
CA PHE A 74 -17.77 -6.34 -9.18
C PHE A 74 -16.31 -5.96 -8.93
N VAL A 75 -15.48 -6.88 -8.43
CA VAL A 75 -14.05 -6.64 -8.23
C VAL A 75 -13.29 -7.19 -9.44
N HIS A 76 -12.58 -6.30 -10.11
CA HIS A 76 -11.62 -6.66 -11.15
C HIS A 76 -10.29 -6.97 -10.50
N TRP A 77 -9.63 -8.03 -10.96
CA TRP A 77 -8.38 -8.47 -10.36
C TRP A 77 -7.47 -9.16 -11.37
N TRP A 78 -6.17 -9.11 -11.09
CA TRP A 78 -5.20 -9.98 -11.73
C TRP A 78 -4.16 -10.44 -10.72
N ARG A 79 -3.67 -11.67 -10.91
CA ARG A 79 -2.67 -12.30 -10.05
C ARG A 79 -1.27 -11.86 -10.47
N LYS A 80 -0.41 -11.62 -9.47
CA LYS A 80 1.01 -11.34 -9.64
C LYS A 80 1.85 -12.49 -9.10
N ALA A 81 3.07 -12.63 -9.62
CA ALA A 81 4.04 -13.57 -9.06
C ALA A 81 4.49 -13.07 -7.68
N ALA A 82 4.44 -13.96 -6.69
CA ALA A 82 4.97 -13.77 -5.36
C ALA A 82 5.29 -15.15 -4.77
N GLU A 83 6.44 -15.28 -4.12
CA GLU A 83 6.87 -16.55 -3.54
C GLU A 83 6.23 -16.79 -2.18
N GLY A 84 5.49 -17.89 -2.05
CA GLY A 84 4.93 -18.35 -0.77
C GLY A 84 3.66 -17.61 -0.30
N VAL A 85 3.13 -16.68 -1.11
CA VAL A 85 1.89 -15.95 -0.84
C VAL A 85 1.16 -15.66 -2.15
N ALA A 86 -0.17 -15.70 -2.17
CA ALA A 86 -0.94 -15.28 -3.32
C ALA A 86 -1.03 -13.76 -3.34
N ARG A 87 -0.69 -13.15 -4.49
CA ARG A 87 -0.73 -11.70 -4.67
C ARG A 87 -1.67 -11.30 -5.79
N PHE A 88 -2.48 -10.29 -5.55
CA PHE A 88 -3.44 -9.75 -6.51
C PHE A 88 -3.41 -8.23 -6.50
N THR A 89 -3.51 -7.62 -7.68
CA THR A 89 -3.92 -6.23 -7.78
C THR A 89 -5.42 -6.20 -8.05
N LEU A 90 -6.14 -5.37 -7.31
CA LEU A 90 -7.59 -5.25 -7.32
C LEU A 90 -8.02 -3.84 -7.73
N ALA A 91 -9.18 -3.73 -8.37
CA ALA A 91 -9.83 -2.46 -8.67
C ALA A 91 -11.36 -2.64 -8.76
N SER A 92 -12.12 -1.60 -8.43
CA SER A 92 -13.58 -1.62 -8.60
C SER A 92 -14.17 -0.23 -8.79
N ASP A 93 -15.33 -0.18 -9.45
CA ASP A 93 -16.19 1.00 -9.56
C ASP A 93 -17.17 1.13 -8.37
N ARG A 94 -17.18 0.14 -7.46
CA ARG A 94 -17.97 0.18 -6.23
C ARG A 94 -17.08 0.44 -5.05
N ASP A 95 -17.53 1.25 -4.11
CA ASP A 95 -16.78 1.56 -2.88
C ASP A 95 -16.89 0.45 -1.81
N ASP A 96 -17.43 -0.71 -2.18
CA ASP A 96 -17.64 -1.83 -1.29
C ASP A 96 -16.37 -2.67 -1.15
N ARG A 97 -15.72 -2.52 0.01
CA ARG A 97 -14.56 -3.30 0.45
C ARG A 97 -14.86 -4.09 1.72
N ASP A 98 -16.09 -4.03 2.23
CA ASP A 98 -16.51 -4.67 3.48
C ASP A 98 -16.52 -6.19 3.36
N TRP A 99 -16.67 -6.71 2.14
CA TRP A 99 -16.56 -8.14 1.86
C TRP A 99 -15.21 -8.75 2.30
N LEU A 100 -14.10 -7.98 2.25
CA LEU A 100 -12.80 -8.44 2.77
C LEU A 100 -12.81 -8.56 4.29
N LEU A 101 -13.39 -7.58 4.97
CA LEU A 101 -13.53 -7.57 6.42
C LEU A 101 -14.46 -8.70 6.88
N ALA A 102 -15.58 -8.91 6.20
CA ALA A 102 -16.51 -10.00 6.46
C ALA A 102 -15.83 -11.36 6.33
N MET A 103 -15.09 -11.59 5.24
CA MET A 103 -14.33 -12.83 5.03
C MET A 103 -13.29 -13.05 6.14
N CYS A 104 -12.52 -12.02 6.54
CA CYS A 104 -11.56 -12.16 7.63
C CYS A 104 -12.25 -12.51 8.97
N ARG A 105 -13.44 -11.95 9.23
CA ARG A 105 -14.23 -12.24 10.44
C ARG A 105 -14.77 -13.68 10.43
N GLU A 106 -15.26 -14.16 9.28
CA GLU A 106 -15.70 -15.55 9.10
C GLU A 106 -14.56 -16.54 9.39
N GLN A 107 -13.34 -16.21 8.94
CA GLN A 107 -12.13 -16.99 9.22
C GLN A 107 -11.60 -16.83 10.65
N ARG A 108 -12.24 -15.97 11.48
CA ARG A 108 -11.82 -15.62 12.85
C ARG A 108 -10.39 -15.08 12.94
N TRP A 109 -9.95 -14.36 11.91
CA TRP A 109 -8.67 -13.67 11.93
C TRP A 109 -8.75 -12.39 12.76
N GLN A 110 -7.69 -12.12 13.51
CA GLN A 110 -7.52 -10.88 14.24
C GLN A 110 -7.21 -9.75 13.25
N LEU A 111 -8.09 -8.76 13.20
CA LEU A 111 -8.00 -7.65 12.25
C LEU A 111 -7.27 -6.45 12.84
N GLN A 112 -6.40 -5.84 12.04
CA GLN A 112 -5.85 -4.52 12.26
C GLN A 112 -6.11 -3.68 11.02
N THR A 113 -6.76 -2.53 11.19
CA THR A 113 -7.19 -1.69 10.06
C THR A 113 -6.71 -0.26 10.21
N ALA A 114 -6.39 0.38 9.09
CA ALA A 114 -6.21 1.82 9.00
C ALA A 114 -7.06 2.37 7.85
N GLN A 115 -7.70 3.51 8.08
CA GLN A 115 -8.55 4.18 7.10
C GLN A 115 -7.97 5.55 6.76
N THR A 116 -7.93 5.86 5.48
CA THR A 116 -7.77 7.23 4.98
C THR A 116 -9.12 7.68 4.41
N PRO A 117 -9.32 8.95 4.01
CA PRO A 117 -10.60 9.40 3.46
C PRO A 117 -11.11 8.57 2.26
N GLN A 118 -10.19 7.96 1.49
CA GLN A 118 -10.51 7.15 0.30
C GLN A 118 -9.93 5.72 0.36
N GLY A 119 -9.06 5.46 1.33
CA GLY A 119 -8.28 4.23 1.43
C GLY A 119 -8.61 3.37 2.64
N LEU A 120 -8.31 2.09 2.49
CA LEU A 120 -8.49 1.07 3.50
C LEU A 120 -7.30 0.13 3.47
N ASN A 121 -6.60 0.04 4.60
CA ASN A 121 -5.54 -0.93 4.83
C ASN A 121 -6.01 -1.96 5.86
N ILE A 122 -5.71 -3.23 5.61
CA ILE A 122 -6.10 -4.35 6.47
C ILE A 122 -4.89 -5.27 6.62
N LEU A 123 -4.54 -5.59 7.87
CA LEU A 123 -3.74 -6.76 8.20
C LEU A 123 -4.61 -7.73 8.99
N ALA A 124 -4.64 -8.99 8.58
CA ALA A 124 -5.35 -10.05 9.29
C ALA A 124 -4.38 -11.12 9.78
N TRP A 125 -4.53 -11.50 11.04
CA TRP A 125 -3.61 -12.39 11.75
C TRP A 125 -4.31 -13.64 12.28
N GLN A 126 -3.61 -14.77 12.31
CA GLN A 126 -4.08 -15.99 12.96
C GLN A 126 -2.91 -16.61 13.73
N THR A 127 -3.07 -16.82 15.03
CA THR A 127 -2.03 -17.42 15.89
C THR A 127 -0.64 -16.78 15.71
N GLY A 128 -0.59 -15.45 15.60
CA GLY A 128 0.66 -14.68 15.40
C GLY A 128 1.18 -14.64 13.97
N GLN A 129 0.60 -15.41 13.04
CA GLN A 129 0.96 -15.41 11.62
C GLN A 129 0.16 -14.36 10.85
N LEU A 130 0.80 -13.72 9.87
CA LEU A 130 0.12 -12.84 8.92
C LEU A 130 -0.60 -13.69 7.86
N MET A 131 -1.92 -13.54 7.78
CA MET A 131 -2.79 -14.30 6.87
C MET A 131 -3.19 -13.48 5.64
N LEU A 132 -3.41 -12.18 5.82
CA LEU A 132 -3.83 -11.26 4.78
C LEU A 132 -3.23 -9.88 5.01
N GLY A 133 -2.76 -9.26 3.93
CA GLY A 133 -2.40 -7.85 3.86
C GLY A 133 -3.08 -7.20 2.66
N PHE A 134 -3.81 -6.11 2.90
CA PHE A 134 -4.52 -5.37 1.86
C PHE A 134 -4.26 -3.88 2.03
N TRP A 135 -3.94 -3.20 0.94
CA TRP A 135 -3.77 -1.75 0.89
C TRP A 135 -4.55 -1.22 -0.30
N SER A 136 -5.42 -0.23 -0.07
CA SER A 136 -6.22 0.38 -1.13
C SER A 136 -6.37 1.87 -0.94
N ASP A 137 -6.49 2.59 -2.05
CA ASP A 137 -6.83 4.02 -2.10
C ASP A 137 -7.45 4.35 -3.47
N ALA A 138 -7.82 5.62 -3.71
CA ALA A 138 -8.32 6.09 -5.00
C ALA A 138 -7.32 5.86 -6.14
N ILE A 139 -6.03 6.01 -5.82
CA ILE A 139 -4.90 5.63 -6.68
C ILE A 139 -4.22 4.42 -6.06
N LYS A 140 -3.78 3.47 -6.90
CA LYS A 140 -3.14 2.25 -6.42
C LYS A 140 -1.96 2.58 -5.49
N PRO A 141 -1.98 2.14 -4.22
CA PRO A 141 -0.87 2.37 -3.31
C PRO A 141 0.46 1.80 -3.84
N GLU A 142 1.55 2.45 -3.49
CA GLU A 142 2.89 1.88 -3.61
C GLU A 142 3.19 1.09 -2.33
N THR A 143 3.32 -0.22 -2.48
CA THR A 143 3.67 -1.13 -1.40
C THR A 143 5.12 -1.56 -1.52
N ASP A 144 5.82 -1.67 -0.39
CA ASP A 144 7.10 -2.39 -0.35
C ASP A 144 6.83 -3.89 -0.39
N ASP A 145 6.68 -4.40 -1.61
CA ASP A 145 6.34 -5.79 -1.86
C ASP A 145 7.33 -6.76 -1.21
N ALA A 146 8.61 -6.40 -1.15
CA ALA A 146 9.64 -7.24 -0.55
C ALA A 146 9.46 -7.32 0.97
N ALA A 147 9.23 -6.18 1.63
CA ALA A 147 8.94 -6.14 3.07
C ALA A 147 7.63 -6.86 3.41
N VAL A 148 6.58 -6.70 2.61
CA VAL A 148 5.30 -7.39 2.81
C VAL A 148 5.49 -8.90 2.68
N ILE A 149 6.13 -9.39 1.60
CA ILE A 149 6.40 -10.82 1.42
C ILE A 149 7.28 -11.37 2.55
N ALA A 150 8.28 -10.60 3.00
CA ALA A 150 9.11 -10.97 4.14
C ALA A 150 8.28 -11.09 5.43
N ALA A 151 7.32 -10.19 5.67
CA ALA A 151 6.42 -10.24 6.82
C ALA A 151 5.46 -11.43 6.78
N PHE A 152 5.11 -11.96 5.61
CA PHE A 152 4.42 -13.25 5.54
C PHE A 152 5.33 -14.37 6.04
N ARG A 153 6.63 -14.38 5.70
CA ARG A 153 7.58 -15.44 6.13
C ARG A 153 8.01 -15.32 7.59
N HIS A 154 8.26 -14.09 8.04
CA HIS A 154 8.71 -13.74 9.38
C HIS A 154 7.76 -12.66 9.93
N PRO A 155 6.63 -13.07 10.51
CA PRO A 155 5.61 -12.12 10.98
C PRO A 155 6.14 -11.23 12.10
N PRO A 156 5.92 -9.91 12.05
CA PRO A 156 6.39 -9.00 13.09
C PRO A 156 5.71 -9.30 14.44
N GLU A 157 6.53 -9.34 15.48
CA GLU A 157 6.12 -9.77 16.82
C GLU A 157 5.58 -8.61 17.66
N ASN A 158 6.09 -7.39 17.43
CA ASN A 158 5.76 -6.22 18.23
C ASN A 158 4.76 -5.28 17.52
N ALA A 159 4.05 -4.47 18.32
CA ALA A 159 3.04 -3.55 17.83
C ALA A 159 3.58 -2.45 16.88
N PRO A 160 4.76 -1.85 17.13
CA PRO A 160 5.34 -0.86 16.21
C PRO A 160 5.60 -1.40 14.80
N GLU A 161 6.19 -2.59 14.68
CA GLU A 161 6.45 -3.21 13.37
C GLU A 161 5.16 -3.55 12.62
N ARG A 162 4.17 -4.09 13.34
CA ARG A 162 2.83 -4.35 12.77
C ARG A 162 2.17 -3.07 12.27
N HIS A 163 2.30 -1.98 13.03
CA HIS A 163 1.79 -0.68 12.62
C HIS A 163 2.55 -0.11 11.40
N GLY A 164 3.88 -0.26 11.37
CA GLY A 164 4.70 0.09 10.21
C GLY A 164 4.27 -0.65 8.96
N LEU A 165 4.07 -1.97 9.07
CA LEU A 165 3.57 -2.80 7.97
C LEU A 165 2.17 -2.35 7.50
N LEU A 166 1.26 -1.99 8.42
CA LEU A 166 -0.09 -1.54 8.09
C LEU A 166 -0.09 -0.26 7.24
N SER A 167 0.93 0.59 7.40
CA SER A 167 1.07 1.80 6.59
C SER A 167 1.39 1.51 5.12
N GLY A 168 1.90 0.31 4.80
CA GLY A 168 2.24 -0.13 3.45
C GLY A 168 3.48 0.53 2.84
N LYS A 169 4.11 1.48 3.55
CA LYS A 169 5.24 2.26 3.04
C LYS A 169 6.57 1.48 3.07
N PRO A 170 7.46 1.69 2.09
CA PRO A 170 8.85 1.22 2.15
C PRO A 170 9.55 1.81 3.37
N GLY A 171 10.18 0.96 4.18
CA GLY A 171 10.89 1.38 5.39
C GLY A 171 10.04 1.40 6.67
N GLY A 172 9.18 0.38 6.84
CA GLY A 172 8.53 0.11 8.13
C GLY A 172 9.54 0.06 9.27
N GLY A 173 9.51 1.10 10.13
CA GLY A 173 10.31 1.16 11.36
C GLY A 173 11.08 2.45 11.59
N ILE A 174 11.23 3.33 10.60
CA ILE A 174 11.77 4.68 10.85
C ILE A 174 10.56 5.60 10.99
N PRO A 175 10.29 6.19 12.18
CA PRO A 175 9.31 7.27 12.29
C PRO A 175 9.63 8.29 11.21
N ASP A 176 8.64 8.83 10.51
CA ASP A 176 8.86 9.96 9.61
C ASP A 176 9.72 10.97 10.38
N GLN A 177 10.99 11.09 9.99
CA GLN A 177 11.91 11.95 10.73
C GLN A 177 11.77 13.39 10.25
N GLY A 178 11.01 13.65 9.18
CA GLY A 178 11.04 14.94 8.50
C GLY A 178 12.46 15.29 8.03
N ARG A 179 12.73 16.58 7.83
CA ARG A 179 14.05 17.07 7.47
C ARG A 179 15.06 16.76 8.59
N ILE A 180 16.24 16.25 8.25
CA ILE A 180 17.33 16.05 9.22
C ILE A 180 17.81 17.42 9.72
N ILE A 181 17.70 17.63 11.03
CA ILE A 181 18.12 18.88 11.71
C ILE A 181 19.48 18.67 12.38
N CYS A 182 19.72 17.50 12.99
CA CYS A 182 21.01 17.17 13.57
C CYS A 182 21.71 16.07 12.78
N SER A 183 22.65 16.44 11.91
CA SER A 183 23.41 15.47 11.12
C SER A 183 24.37 14.60 11.95
N CYS A 184 24.85 15.08 13.10
CA CYS A 184 25.78 14.31 13.95
C CYS A 184 25.19 13.03 14.53
N PHE A 185 23.89 13.06 14.84
CA PHE A 185 23.18 11.94 15.44
C PHE A 185 21.98 11.51 14.60
N SER A 186 21.89 12.00 13.35
CA SER A 186 20.81 11.73 12.41
C SER A 186 19.42 11.93 13.03
N VAL A 187 19.20 13.08 13.68
CA VAL A 187 17.91 13.42 14.29
C VAL A 187 17.14 14.36 13.37
N GLY A 188 15.92 13.96 13.00
CA GLY A 188 15.04 14.79 12.18
C GLY A 188 13.98 15.58 12.95
N GLU A 189 13.40 16.54 12.25
CA GLU A 189 12.38 17.48 12.70
C GLU A 189 11.20 16.84 13.43
N CYS A 190 10.60 15.78 12.89
CA CYS A 190 9.43 15.17 13.49
C CYS A 190 9.75 14.48 14.84
N ALA A 191 10.95 13.90 14.98
CA ALA A 191 11.42 13.33 16.25
C ALA A 191 11.60 14.44 17.31
N ILE A 192 12.07 15.62 16.89
CA ILE A 192 12.21 16.79 17.76
C ILE A 192 10.82 17.31 18.17
N GLN A 193 9.89 17.49 17.22
CA GLN A 193 8.53 17.92 17.52
C GLN A 193 7.81 16.96 18.47
N GLN A 194 7.98 15.65 18.29
CA GLN A 194 7.42 14.65 19.19
C GLN A 194 8.00 14.74 20.60
N ALA A 195 9.31 14.95 20.73
CA ALA A 195 9.94 15.14 22.04
C ALA A 195 9.47 16.44 22.72
N ILE A 196 9.24 17.51 21.96
CA ILE A 196 8.65 18.76 22.47
C ILE A 196 7.23 18.50 22.98
N ALA A 197 6.40 17.80 22.19
CA ALA A 197 5.04 17.43 22.59
C ALA A 197 5.00 16.54 23.84
N GLN A 198 6.05 15.76 24.10
CA GLN A 198 6.23 14.94 25.31
C GLN A 198 6.77 15.74 26.52
N GLY A 199 6.96 17.05 26.38
CA GLY A 199 7.35 17.95 27.47
C GLY A 199 8.81 18.42 27.45
N CYS A 200 9.57 18.19 26.37
CA CYS A 200 10.89 18.82 26.22
C CYS A 200 10.72 20.31 25.88
N ASP A 201 11.09 21.19 26.81
CA ASP A 201 10.93 22.65 26.70
C ASP A 201 12.23 23.40 26.39
N SER A 202 13.35 22.69 26.32
CA SER A 202 14.68 23.27 26.20
C SER A 202 15.59 22.42 25.32
N VAL A 203 16.60 23.05 24.73
CA VAL A 203 17.64 22.36 23.93
C VAL A 203 18.37 21.32 24.79
N GLN A 204 18.55 21.58 26.09
CA GLN A 204 19.13 20.65 27.03
C GLN A 204 18.25 19.42 27.25
N ALA A 205 16.93 19.59 27.40
CA ALA A 205 15.99 18.47 27.51
C ALA A 205 15.95 17.62 26.23
N LEU A 206 15.98 18.27 25.06
CA LEU A 206 16.09 17.60 23.77
C LEU A 206 17.44 16.87 23.63
N GLY A 207 18.55 17.47 24.06
CA GLY A 207 19.87 16.84 24.05
C GLY A 207 19.97 15.64 24.98
N LYS A 208 19.28 15.65 26.13
CA LYS A 208 19.22 14.50 27.04
C LYS A 208 18.43 13.34 26.43
N THR A 209 17.38 13.63 25.68
CA THR A 209 16.45 12.64 25.13
C THR A 209 16.90 12.10 23.77
N LEU A 210 17.32 12.99 22.86
CA LEU A 210 17.62 12.70 21.45
C LEU A 210 19.10 12.87 21.10
N ARG A 211 19.94 13.37 22.00
CA ARG A 211 21.37 13.72 21.78
C ARG A 211 21.62 14.86 20.79
N CYS A 212 20.59 15.44 20.17
CA CYS A 212 20.78 16.58 19.28
C CYS A 212 21.34 17.80 20.06
N GLY A 213 22.22 18.57 19.42
CA GLY A 213 22.83 19.77 20.02
C GLY A 213 23.98 19.52 20.99
N THR A 214 24.40 18.26 21.24
CA THR A 214 25.45 17.95 22.22
C THR A 214 26.84 17.66 21.64
N ASN A 215 26.97 17.52 20.30
CA ASN A 215 28.24 17.23 19.63
C ASN A 215 28.86 18.48 18.98
N CYS A 216 28.53 18.79 17.72
CA CYS A 216 29.09 19.97 17.03
C CYS A 216 28.30 21.26 17.27
N GLY A 217 27.10 21.18 17.82
CA GLY A 217 26.24 22.33 18.12
C GLY A 217 25.59 23.03 16.91
N SER A 218 25.85 22.61 15.67
CA SER A 218 25.36 23.31 14.46
C SER A 218 23.83 23.40 14.36
N CYS A 219 23.12 22.40 14.92
CA CYS A 219 21.67 22.33 14.95
C CYS A 219 21.00 23.19 16.04
N VAL A 220 21.74 23.77 16.98
CA VAL A 220 21.18 24.48 18.15
C VAL A 220 20.30 25.69 17.78
N PRO A 221 20.65 26.54 16.79
CA PRO A 221 19.77 27.64 16.39
C PRO A 221 18.40 27.17 15.87
N GLU A 222 18.40 26.08 15.09
CA GLU A 222 17.19 25.49 14.52
C GLU A 222 16.32 24.81 15.59
N LEU A 223 16.94 24.14 16.57
CA LEU A 223 16.24 23.60 17.75
C LEU A 223 15.52 24.69 18.56
N LYS A 224 16.17 25.84 18.76
CA LYS A 224 15.55 27.00 19.45
C LYS A 224 14.38 27.56 18.67
N ALA A 225 14.47 27.63 17.34
CA ALA A 225 13.39 28.11 16.49
C ALA A 225 12.16 27.19 16.57
N LEU A 226 12.34 25.87 16.60
CA LEU A 226 11.23 24.92 16.77
C LEU A 226 10.56 25.05 18.14
N LEU A 227 11.34 25.14 19.23
CA LEU A 227 10.81 25.36 20.58
C LEU A 227 9.99 26.66 20.68
N ALA A 228 10.46 27.75 20.06
CA ALA A 228 9.77 29.04 20.07
C ALA A 228 8.45 29.02 19.27
N GLN A 229 8.40 28.29 18.15
CA GLN A 229 7.20 28.11 17.34
C GLN A 229 6.11 27.35 18.12
N THR A 230 6.48 26.30 18.84
CA THR A 230 5.51 25.54 19.66
C THR A 230 5.02 26.35 20.86
N ALA A 231 5.88 27.15 21.48
CA ALA A 231 5.48 28.05 22.58
C ALA A 231 4.48 29.13 22.12
N SER A 232 4.60 29.60 20.87
CA SER A 232 3.73 30.63 20.28
C SER A 232 2.37 30.05 19.81
N ALA A 233 2.34 28.77 19.41
CA ALA A 233 1.11 28.06 19.04
C ALA A 233 0.20 27.77 20.27
N GLY A 234 0.78 27.61 21.46
CA GLY A 234 0.02 27.40 22.70
C GLY A 234 -0.75 28.62 23.22
N SER A 235 -0.41 29.84 22.76
CA SER A 235 -1.06 31.08 23.22
C SER A 235 -2.30 31.51 22.43
N LEU A 236 -2.66 30.82 21.34
CA LEU A 236 -3.82 31.15 20.50
C LEU A 236 -5.05 30.25 20.72
N GLY A 237 -5.00 29.35 21.73
CA GLY A 237 -6.02 28.32 21.97
C GLY A 237 -6.91 28.50 23.20
N PHE A 238 -6.90 29.66 23.86
CA PHE A 238 -7.84 30.00 24.93
C PHE A 238 -8.20 31.49 24.86
N SER A 239 -9.21 31.82 24.07
CA SER A 239 -10.11 32.97 24.25
C SER A 239 -11.39 32.71 23.47
#